data_AF-R0E8V8-F1
#
_entry.id   AF-R0E8V8-F1
#
_cell.length_a   1.000
_cell.length_b   1.000
_cell.length_c   1.000
_cell.angle_alpha   90.00
_cell.angle_beta   90.00
_cell.angle_gamma   90.00
#
_symmetry.space_group_name_H-M   'P 1'
#
loop_
_entity.id
_entity.type
_entity.pdbx_description
1 polymer ?
#
loop_
_entity_poly.entity_id
_entity_poly.type
_entity_poly.pdbx_seq_one_letter_code
_entity_poly.pdbx_strand_id
1 'polypeptide(L)'
;MFATLALVAVLAQAAPTAAPSSPDPCAYDRAAMLTLTPDAFDQDVEGGWRALSSRPGCRAAAADLLETYRKAHWGTLTPAELHLNYWHEGQERASLDQRARAKPLLLAGVNPSAPDAYANAFAEYAIGSVAFLDNDRAALQAARDRLAAVPAPKDWPQLAADFRKKFGAEMKWPMNLNVLDHMLACFGRSYDEAYEGCKKK
;
A
#
# COMPACT_ATOMS: atom_id res chain seq x y z
N MET A 1 14.52 -4.18 85.93
CA MET A 1 14.24 -5.49 85.30
C MET A 1 12.91 -5.35 84.57
N PHE A 2 12.73 -5.40 83.25
CA PHE A 2 13.56 -5.66 82.07
C PHE A 2 13.10 -4.67 80.97
N ALA A 3 14.01 -4.15 80.16
CA ALA A 3 13.72 -3.32 78.99
C ALA A 3 13.46 -4.22 77.77
N THR A 4 12.35 -4.03 77.07
CA THR A 4 12.03 -4.76 75.83
C THR A 4 12.25 -3.82 74.65
N LEU A 5 13.34 -4.03 73.90
CA LEU A 5 13.57 -3.38 72.61
C LEU A 5 12.60 -3.97 71.59
N ALA A 6 11.77 -3.13 70.97
CA ALA A 6 11.02 -3.48 69.77
C ALA A 6 11.88 -3.17 68.53
N LEU A 7 12.27 -4.20 67.78
CA LEU A 7 13.01 -4.08 66.54
C LEU A 7 12.00 -3.84 65.39
N VAL A 8 11.99 -2.63 64.83
CA VAL A 8 11.18 -2.32 63.64
C VAL A 8 11.99 -2.72 62.40
N ALA A 9 11.55 -3.77 61.70
CA ALA A 9 12.14 -4.19 60.43
C ALA A 9 11.61 -3.29 59.29
N VAL A 10 12.50 -2.49 58.70
CA VAL A 10 12.21 -1.72 57.47
C VAL A 10 12.43 -2.63 56.27
N LEU A 11 11.34 -3.05 55.61
CA LEU A 11 11.40 -3.76 54.33
C LEU A 11 11.66 -2.74 53.21
N ALA A 12 12.87 -2.76 52.66
CA ALA A 12 13.21 -2.01 51.45
C ALA A 12 12.46 -2.62 50.24
N GLN A 13 11.48 -1.90 49.70
CA GLN A 13 10.86 -2.25 48.42
C GLN A 13 11.81 -1.85 47.29
N ALA A 14 12.40 -2.86 46.63
CA ALA A 14 13.14 -2.67 45.39
C ALA A 14 12.15 -2.22 44.30
N ALA A 15 12.43 -1.07 43.68
CA ALA A 15 11.67 -0.61 42.51
C ALA A 15 11.88 -1.59 41.34
N PRO A 16 10.83 -1.96 40.59
CA PRO A 16 10.99 -2.83 39.43
C PRO A 16 11.86 -2.13 38.38
N THR A 17 12.99 -2.75 38.04
CA THR A 17 13.83 -2.36 36.91
C THR A 17 13.04 -2.61 35.62
N ALA A 18 12.74 -1.54 34.87
CA ALA A 18 12.13 -1.66 33.55
C ALA A 18 13.08 -2.46 32.64
N ALA A 19 12.59 -3.56 32.07
CA ALA A 19 13.35 -4.31 31.07
C ALA A 19 13.61 -3.41 29.85
N PRO A 20 14.78 -3.53 29.18
CA PRO A 20 15.04 -2.78 27.97
C PRO A 20 13.97 -3.10 26.92
N SER A 21 13.35 -2.06 26.35
CA SER A 21 12.38 -2.19 25.26
C SER A 21 13.05 -2.92 24.09
N SER A 22 12.43 -4.01 23.61
CA SER A 22 12.86 -4.65 22.37
C SER A 22 12.94 -3.62 21.23
N PRO A 23 13.93 -3.74 20.33
CA PRO A 23 14.03 -2.84 19.18
C PRO A 23 12.74 -2.90 18.36
N ASP A 24 12.28 -1.73 17.90
CA ASP A 24 11.09 -1.61 17.05
C ASP A 24 11.26 -2.49 15.80
N PRO A 25 10.40 -3.51 15.58
CA PRO A 25 10.50 -4.42 14.43
C PRO A 25 10.36 -3.69 13.09
N CYS A 26 9.81 -2.47 13.10
CA CYS A 26 9.62 -1.61 11.95
C CYS A 26 10.69 -0.52 11.81
N ALA A 27 11.78 -0.59 12.58
CA ALA A 27 12.90 0.32 12.42
C ALA A 27 13.56 0.16 11.03
N TYR A 28 13.91 1.31 10.43
CA TYR A 28 14.65 1.41 9.17
C TYR A 28 15.48 2.70 9.16
N ASP A 29 16.51 2.74 8.33
CA ASP A 29 17.28 3.97 8.11
C ASP A 29 16.50 4.91 7.18
N ARG A 30 15.78 5.86 7.79
CA ARG A 30 14.99 6.86 7.05
C ARG A 30 15.87 7.73 6.15
N ALA A 31 17.09 8.10 6.58
CA ALA A 31 17.95 8.95 5.79
C ALA A 31 18.40 8.22 4.52
N ALA A 32 18.81 6.96 4.65
CA ALA A 32 19.15 6.12 3.51
C ALA A 32 17.97 5.96 2.53
N MET A 33 16.75 5.68 3.05
CA MET A 33 15.56 5.52 2.21
C MET A 33 15.25 6.76 1.36
N LEU A 34 15.46 7.96 1.92
CA LEU A 34 15.18 9.21 1.19
C LEU A 34 16.24 9.53 0.12
N THR A 35 17.39 8.89 0.15
CA THR A 35 18.44 9.04 -0.88
C THR A 35 18.27 8.10 -2.08
N LEU A 36 17.38 7.11 -1.99
CA LEU A 36 17.10 6.20 -3.09
C LEU A 36 16.48 6.95 -4.29
N THR A 37 16.81 6.48 -5.50
CA THR A 37 16.13 6.94 -6.71
C THR A 37 14.64 6.54 -6.67
N PRO A 38 13.75 7.23 -7.39
CA PRO A 38 12.33 6.89 -7.38
C PRO A 38 12.05 5.42 -7.73
N ASP A 39 12.77 4.88 -8.72
CA ASP A 39 12.67 3.46 -9.10
C ASP A 39 13.14 2.51 -7.98
N ALA A 40 14.32 2.76 -7.39
CA ALA A 40 14.84 1.92 -6.29
C ALA A 40 14.00 2.02 -5.01
N PHE A 41 13.36 3.17 -4.78
CA PHE A 41 12.45 3.36 -3.66
C PHE A 41 11.09 2.69 -3.89
N ASP A 42 10.49 2.90 -5.07
CA ASP A 42 9.07 2.64 -5.32
C ASP A 42 8.78 1.45 -6.23
N GLN A 43 9.75 0.87 -6.94
CA GLN A 43 9.56 -0.28 -7.85
C GLN A 43 10.33 -1.53 -7.45
N ASP A 44 11.39 -1.41 -6.65
CA ASP A 44 12.11 -2.56 -6.12
C ASP A 44 11.18 -3.39 -5.21
N VAL A 45 11.12 -4.70 -5.48
CA VAL A 45 10.29 -5.66 -4.73
C VAL A 45 11.00 -6.26 -3.53
N GLU A 46 12.34 -6.24 -3.52
CA GLU A 46 13.17 -6.72 -2.41
C GLU A 46 13.72 -5.56 -1.56
N GLY A 47 13.68 -4.33 -2.10
CA GLY A 47 14.15 -3.12 -1.45
C GLY A 47 13.06 -2.06 -1.19
N GLY A 48 13.52 -0.81 -1.05
CA GLY A 48 12.66 0.36 -0.90
C GLY A 48 11.62 0.25 0.22
N TRP A 49 10.43 0.80 -0.01
CA TRP A 49 9.33 0.71 0.95
C TRP A 49 8.72 -0.70 1.03
N ARG A 50 8.80 -1.51 -0.04
CA ARG A 50 8.22 -2.87 -0.07
C ARG A 50 8.90 -3.81 0.92
N ALA A 51 10.22 -3.69 1.07
CA ALA A 51 10.98 -4.43 2.08
C ALA A 51 10.57 -4.13 3.52
N LEU A 52 10.01 -2.93 3.77
CA LEU A 52 9.45 -2.57 5.07
C LEU A 52 8.01 -3.09 5.20
N SER A 53 7.18 -2.92 4.17
CA SER A 53 5.78 -3.38 4.17
C SER A 53 5.66 -4.90 4.35
N SER A 54 6.59 -5.68 3.79
CA SER A 54 6.59 -7.14 3.87
C SER A 54 6.86 -7.68 5.29
N ARG A 55 7.37 -6.83 6.20
CA ARG A 55 7.61 -7.23 7.59
C ARG A 55 6.30 -7.27 8.37
N PRO A 56 6.05 -8.32 9.17
CA PRO A 56 4.83 -8.42 9.97
C PRO A 56 4.59 -7.17 10.84
N GLY A 57 3.45 -6.51 10.63
CA GLY A 57 3.05 -5.32 11.40
C GLY A 57 3.60 -3.98 10.89
N CYS A 58 4.46 -3.95 9.88
CA CYS A 58 5.17 -2.72 9.47
C CYS A 58 4.57 -1.96 8.29
N ARG A 59 3.44 -2.43 7.77
CA ARG A 59 2.70 -1.79 6.69
C ARG A 59 2.36 -0.32 6.97
N ALA A 60 2.00 0.03 8.21
CA ALA A 60 1.72 1.42 8.57
C ALA A 60 2.96 2.32 8.43
N ALA A 61 4.13 1.83 8.87
CA ALA A 61 5.40 2.53 8.74
C ALA A 61 5.82 2.66 7.26
N ALA A 62 5.56 1.65 6.43
CA ALA A 62 5.79 1.72 4.99
C ALA A 62 4.91 2.76 4.30
N ALA A 63 3.63 2.83 4.66
CA ALA A 63 2.73 3.86 4.14
C ALA A 63 3.15 5.27 4.57
N ASP A 64 3.61 5.46 5.81
CA ASP A 64 4.16 6.74 6.27
C ASP A 64 5.48 7.10 5.55
N LEU A 65 6.29 6.09 5.20
CA LEU A 65 7.52 6.26 4.43
C LEU A 65 7.23 6.71 2.98
N LEU A 66 6.22 6.13 2.33
CA LEU A 66 5.76 6.56 0.99
C LEU A 66 5.39 8.05 0.98
N GLU A 67 4.57 8.50 1.94
CA GLU A 67 4.22 9.90 2.12
C GLU A 67 5.45 10.78 2.33
N THR A 68 6.36 10.31 3.18
CA THR A 68 7.59 11.03 3.52
C THR A 68 8.49 11.21 2.30
N TYR A 69 8.69 10.16 1.50
CA TYR A 69 9.50 10.21 0.29
C TYR A 69 8.93 11.20 -0.71
N ARG A 70 7.61 11.13 -0.96
CA ARG A 70 6.91 12.05 -1.85
C ARG A 70 7.06 13.51 -1.43
N LYS A 71 7.02 13.82 -0.12
CA LYS A 71 7.24 15.17 0.40
C LYS A 71 8.69 15.63 0.24
N ALA A 72 9.66 14.74 0.46
CA ALA A 72 11.07 15.07 0.33
C ALA A 72 11.50 15.31 -1.13
N HIS A 73 10.83 14.65 -2.08
CA HIS A 73 11.06 14.74 -3.52
C HIS A 73 9.96 15.54 -4.25
N TRP A 74 9.26 16.41 -3.53
CA TRP A 74 8.20 17.22 -4.15
C TRP A 74 8.79 18.15 -5.21
N GLY A 75 8.22 18.12 -6.42
CA GLY A 75 8.70 18.91 -7.56
C GLY A 75 9.92 18.33 -8.28
N THR A 76 10.51 17.24 -7.80
CA THR A 76 11.58 16.51 -8.50
C THR A 76 11.10 15.22 -9.14
N LEU A 77 10.04 14.61 -8.60
CA LEU A 77 9.36 13.47 -9.21
C LEU A 77 8.70 13.85 -10.53
N THR A 78 8.80 12.98 -11.52
CA THR A 78 7.96 13.04 -12.71
C THR A 78 6.48 12.85 -12.33
N PRO A 79 5.52 13.31 -13.17
CA PRO A 79 4.11 13.05 -12.91
C PRO A 79 3.81 11.56 -12.70
N ALA A 80 4.40 10.67 -13.51
CA ALA A 80 4.18 9.24 -13.38
C ALA A 80 4.63 8.69 -12.02
N GLU A 81 5.82 9.06 -11.55
CA GLU A 81 6.36 8.64 -10.24
C GLU A 81 5.53 9.21 -9.08
N LEU A 82 5.14 10.48 -9.17
CA LEU A 82 4.32 11.13 -8.14
C LEU A 82 2.98 10.42 -7.95
N HIS A 83 2.28 10.18 -9.06
CA HIS A 83 0.96 9.55 -9.05
C HIS A 83 1.06 8.07 -8.66
N LEU A 84 2.08 7.34 -9.14
CA LEU A 84 2.27 5.95 -8.72
C LEU A 84 2.60 5.83 -7.23
N ASN A 85 3.38 6.76 -6.66
CA ASN A 85 3.64 6.80 -5.24
C ASN A 85 2.36 7.06 -4.41
N TYR A 86 1.49 7.97 -4.85
CA TYR A 86 0.15 8.16 -4.24
C TYR A 86 -0.66 6.87 -4.26
N TRP A 87 -0.68 6.17 -5.40
CA TRP A 87 -1.39 4.91 -5.56
C TRP A 87 -0.90 3.86 -4.55
N HIS A 88 0.41 3.63 -4.47
CA HIS A 88 0.99 2.65 -3.54
C HIS A 88 0.68 2.98 -2.08
N GLU A 89 0.76 4.26 -1.68
CA GLU A 89 0.34 4.63 -0.32
C GLU A 89 -1.14 4.31 -0.11
N GLY A 90 -2.00 4.63 -1.08
CA GLY A 90 -3.41 4.30 -1.05
C GLY A 90 -3.68 2.81 -0.83
N GLN A 91 -2.94 1.92 -1.52
CA GLN A 91 -3.06 0.48 -1.35
C GLN A 91 -2.66 0.03 0.06
N GLU A 92 -1.51 0.47 0.57
CA GLU A 92 -1.06 0.10 1.92
C GLU A 92 -2.05 0.57 2.99
N ARG A 93 -2.64 1.75 2.83
CA ARG A 93 -3.70 2.26 3.72
C ARG A 93 -4.98 1.46 3.60
N ALA A 94 -5.36 1.04 2.40
CA ALA A 94 -6.54 0.22 2.15
C ALA A 94 -6.41 -1.17 2.83
N SER A 95 -5.24 -1.79 2.72
CA SER A 95 -4.89 -3.05 3.39
C SER A 95 -4.95 -2.97 4.92
N LEU A 96 -4.75 -1.78 5.50
CA LEU A 96 -4.89 -1.51 6.93
C LEU A 96 -6.32 -1.11 7.34
N ASP A 97 -7.29 -1.19 6.42
CA ASP A 97 -8.67 -0.70 6.60
C ASP A 97 -8.75 0.81 6.93
N GLN A 98 -7.70 1.59 6.60
CA GLN A 98 -7.66 3.04 6.80
C GLN A 98 -8.38 3.77 5.66
N ARG A 99 -9.65 3.40 5.42
CA ARG A 99 -10.45 3.81 4.24
C ARG A 99 -10.47 5.32 4.00
N ALA A 100 -10.65 6.11 5.05
CA ALA A 100 -10.70 7.57 4.94
C ALA A 100 -9.40 8.18 4.38
N ARG A 101 -8.24 7.56 4.68
CA ARG A 101 -6.93 7.96 4.14
C ARG A 101 -6.68 7.35 2.77
N ALA A 102 -7.03 6.08 2.59
CA ALA A 102 -6.78 5.32 1.36
C ALA A 102 -7.48 5.92 0.13
N LYS A 103 -8.79 6.23 0.23
CA LYS A 103 -9.61 6.68 -0.91
C LYS A 103 -9.05 7.90 -1.65
N PRO A 104 -8.74 9.03 -0.99
CA PRO A 104 -8.19 10.19 -1.70
C PRO A 104 -6.82 9.89 -2.33
N LEU A 105 -6.00 9.03 -1.71
CA LEU A 105 -4.71 8.61 -2.26
C LEU A 105 -4.86 7.75 -3.51
N LEU A 106 -5.80 6.79 -3.51
CA LEU A 106 -6.09 5.95 -4.68
C LEU A 106 -6.56 6.79 -5.88
N LEU A 107 -7.42 7.80 -5.65
CA LEU A 107 -7.83 8.73 -6.70
C LEU A 107 -6.69 9.65 -7.14
N ALA A 108 -5.88 10.15 -6.21
CA ALA A 108 -4.67 10.92 -6.51
C ALA A 108 -3.63 10.08 -7.28
N GLY A 109 -3.75 8.75 -7.28
CA GLY A 109 -2.91 7.87 -8.08
C GLY A 109 -3.18 7.92 -9.59
N VAL A 110 -4.29 8.52 -10.02
CA VAL A 110 -4.61 8.67 -11.43
C VAL A 110 -3.76 9.78 -12.03
N ASN A 111 -2.81 9.41 -12.91
CA ASN A 111 -1.95 10.36 -13.61
C ASN A 111 -2.70 11.01 -14.80
N PRO A 112 -3.01 12.32 -14.75
CA PRO A 112 -3.70 13.02 -15.83
C PRO A 112 -2.82 13.24 -17.07
N SER A 113 -1.51 13.03 -16.97
CA SER A 113 -0.56 13.16 -18.08
C SER A 113 -0.31 11.85 -18.84
N ALA A 114 -0.90 10.73 -18.39
CA ALA A 114 -0.81 9.46 -19.12
C ALA A 114 -1.65 9.50 -20.40
N PRO A 115 -1.31 8.71 -21.45
CA PRO A 115 -2.12 8.69 -22.67
C PRO A 115 -3.56 8.25 -22.37
N ASP A 116 -4.53 8.88 -23.04
CA ASP A 116 -5.95 8.83 -22.69
C ASP A 116 -6.48 7.42 -22.36
N ALA A 117 -6.20 6.41 -23.19
CA ALA A 117 -6.70 5.06 -22.96
C ALA A 117 -6.11 4.40 -21.69
N TYR A 118 -4.82 4.62 -21.40
CA TYR A 118 -4.20 4.14 -20.16
C TYR A 118 -4.68 4.92 -18.94
N ALA A 119 -4.80 6.25 -19.06
CA ALA A 119 -5.32 7.11 -18.00
C ALA A 119 -6.77 6.74 -17.65
N ASN A 120 -7.63 6.55 -18.65
CA ASN A 120 -9.03 6.17 -18.47
C ASN A 120 -9.17 4.78 -17.85
N ALA A 121 -8.39 3.79 -18.29
CA ALA A 121 -8.41 2.46 -17.70
C ALA A 121 -7.96 2.51 -16.21
N PHE A 122 -6.89 3.24 -15.91
CA PHE A 122 -6.42 3.37 -14.53
C PHE A 122 -7.43 4.15 -13.66
N ALA A 123 -8.09 5.17 -14.21
CA ALA A 123 -9.13 5.92 -13.52
C ALA A 123 -10.31 5.03 -13.10
N GLU A 124 -10.82 4.19 -14.01
CA GLU A 124 -11.93 3.28 -13.68
C GLU A 124 -11.51 2.20 -12.68
N TYR A 125 -10.24 1.76 -12.74
CA TYR A 125 -9.67 0.88 -11.72
C TYR A 125 -9.61 1.55 -10.34
N ALA A 126 -9.18 2.81 -10.27
CA ALA A 126 -9.16 3.59 -9.03
C ALA A 126 -10.58 3.81 -8.47
N ILE A 127 -11.54 4.17 -9.32
CA ILE A 127 -12.95 4.37 -8.94
C ILE A 127 -13.54 3.06 -8.40
N GLY A 128 -13.29 1.92 -9.08
CA GLY A 128 -13.74 0.61 -8.60
C GLY A 128 -13.14 0.25 -7.24
N SER A 129 -11.84 0.48 -7.06
CA SER A 129 -11.16 0.25 -5.78
C SER A 129 -11.73 1.10 -4.65
N VAL A 130 -12.06 2.37 -4.92
CA VAL A 130 -12.72 3.26 -3.95
C VAL A 130 -14.14 2.78 -3.63
N ALA A 131 -14.92 2.38 -4.63
CA ALA A 131 -16.26 1.85 -4.44
C ALA A 131 -16.25 0.58 -3.56
N PHE A 132 -15.25 -0.29 -3.73
CA PHE A 132 -15.05 -1.44 -2.84
C PHE A 132 -14.82 -0.99 -1.38
N LEU A 133 -13.96 0.01 -1.16
CA LEU A 133 -13.71 0.55 0.19
C LEU A 133 -14.95 1.24 0.79
N ASP A 134 -15.78 1.87 -0.03
CA ASP A 134 -17.06 2.45 0.38
C ASP A 134 -18.15 1.40 0.61
N ASN A 135 -17.85 0.12 0.39
CA ASN A 135 -18.82 -0.98 0.43
C ASN A 135 -20.02 -0.70 -0.51
N ASP A 136 -19.76 -0.08 -1.66
CA ASP A 136 -20.73 0.18 -2.72
C ASP A 136 -20.51 -0.81 -3.88
N ARG A 137 -21.25 -1.92 -3.81
CA ARG A 137 -21.17 -2.98 -4.83
C ARG A 137 -21.64 -2.52 -6.20
N ALA A 138 -22.64 -1.63 -6.25
CA ALA A 138 -23.22 -1.16 -7.50
C ALA A 138 -22.24 -0.23 -8.23
N ALA A 139 -21.61 0.69 -7.50
CA ALA A 139 -20.57 1.55 -8.06
C ALA A 139 -19.33 0.75 -8.48
N LEU A 140 -18.94 -0.27 -7.72
CA LEU A 140 -17.85 -1.20 -8.10
C LEU A 140 -18.16 -1.92 -9.42
N GLN A 141 -19.37 -2.47 -9.57
CA GLN A 141 -19.80 -3.11 -10.81
C GLN A 141 -19.78 -2.13 -11.98
N ALA A 142 -20.32 -0.92 -11.79
CA ALA A 142 -20.35 0.10 -12.84
C ALA A 142 -18.93 0.52 -13.29
N ALA A 143 -17.99 0.67 -12.35
CA ALA A 143 -16.60 0.96 -12.67
C ALA A 143 -15.91 -0.19 -13.41
N ARG A 144 -16.17 -1.43 -13.00
CA ARG A 144 -15.69 -2.64 -13.69
C ARG A 144 -16.18 -2.69 -15.14
N ASP A 145 -17.46 -2.40 -15.36
CA ASP A 145 -18.06 -2.42 -16.70
C ASP A 145 -17.48 -1.31 -17.59
N ARG A 146 -17.28 -0.11 -17.03
CA ARG A 146 -16.60 0.98 -17.74
C ARG A 146 -15.15 0.65 -18.06
N LEU A 147 -14.41 0.05 -17.13
CA LEU A 147 -13.04 -0.41 -17.35
C LEU A 147 -12.99 -1.40 -18.52
N ALA A 148 -13.86 -2.41 -18.52
CA ALA A 148 -13.92 -3.42 -19.57
C ALA A 148 -14.26 -2.86 -20.95
N ALA A 149 -14.94 -1.71 -21.00
CA ALA A 149 -15.30 -1.02 -22.23
C ALA A 149 -14.20 -0.09 -22.77
N VAL A 150 -13.12 0.16 -22.01
CA VAL A 150 -12.02 1.02 -22.48
C VAL A 150 -11.32 0.36 -23.68
N PRO A 151 -11.25 1.01 -24.86
CA PRO A 151 -10.55 0.46 -26.02
C PRO A 151 -9.05 0.27 -25.75
N ALA A 152 -8.48 -0.80 -26.29
CA ALA A 152 -7.04 -1.02 -26.21
C ALA A 152 -6.27 0.09 -26.96
N PRO A 153 -5.22 0.66 -26.36
CA PRO A 153 -4.27 1.54 -27.03
C PRO A 153 -3.66 0.89 -28.28
N LYS A 154 -3.29 1.68 -29.29
CA LYS A 154 -2.72 1.16 -30.56
C LYS A 154 -1.40 0.40 -30.35
N ASP A 155 -0.62 0.82 -29.36
CA ASP A 155 0.67 0.25 -28.95
C ASP A 155 0.52 -0.99 -28.06
N TRP A 156 -0.69 -1.30 -27.58
CA TRP A 156 -0.93 -2.42 -26.66
C TRP A 156 -0.39 -3.78 -27.15
N PRO A 157 -0.59 -4.20 -28.42
CA PRO A 157 -0.08 -5.50 -28.86
C PRO A 157 1.44 -5.63 -28.74
N GLN A 158 2.18 -4.55 -29.01
CA GLN A 158 3.63 -4.52 -28.88
C GLN A 158 4.05 -4.56 -27.41
N LEU A 159 3.41 -3.74 -26.57
CA LEU A 159 3.67 -3.73 -25.12
C LEU A 159 3.45 -5.11 -24.49
N ALA A 160 2.34 -5.77 -24.83
CA ALA A 160 2.01 -7.10 -24.34
C ALA A 160 3.02 -8.16 -24.82
N ALA A 161 3.49 -8.06 -26.08
CA ALA A 161 4.51 -8.95 -26.62
C ALA A 161 5.87 -8.77 -25.92
N ASP A 162 6.28 -7.52 -25.67
CA ASP A 162 7.53 -7.20 -24.98
C ASP A 162 7.50 -7.66 -23.52
N PHE A 163 6.36 -7.48 -22.83
CA PHE A 163 6.17 -8.00 -21.48
C PHE A 163 6.26 -9.53 -21.44
N ARG A 164 5.59 -10.24 -22.36
CA ARG A 164 5.67 -11.70 -22.47
C ARG A 164 7.10 -12.17 -22.72
N LYS A 165 7.84 -11.48 -23.59
CA LYS A 165 9.25 -11.79 -23.87
C LYS A 165 10.14 -11.60 -22.65
N LYS A 166 9.93 -10.53 -21.87
CA LYS A 166 10.75 -10.20 -20.71
C LYS A 166 10.44 -11.07 -19.49
N PHE A 167 9.17 -11.36 -19.23
CA PHE A 167 8.72 -11.97 -17.97
C PHE A 167 8.10 -13.36 -18.13
N GLY A 168 7.90 -13.85 -19.37
CA GLY A 168 7.27 -15.15 -19.62
C GLY A 168 5.78 -15.22 -19.25
N ALA A 169 5.13 -14.08 -19.02
CA ALA A 169 3.75 -13.98 -18.59
C ALA A 169 2.89 -13.19 -19.59
N GLU A 170 1.60 -13.52 -19.69
CA GLU A 170 0.67 -12.78 -20.54
C GLU A 170 0.11 -11.56 -19.83
N MET A 171 0.04 -10.44 -20.56
CA MET A 171 -0.66 -9.23 -20.11
C MET A 171 -1.99 -9.10 -20.87
N LYS A 172 -3.08 -8.88 -20.15
CA LYS A 172 -4.43 -8.73 -20.72
C LYS A 172 -4.89 -7.29 -20.62
N TRP A 173 -5.52 -6.79 -21.68
CA TRP A 173 -6.22 -5.52 -21.67
C TRP A 173 -7.69 -5.75 -21.29
N PRO A 174 -8.31 -4.82 -20.53
CA PRO A 174 -7.68 -3.75 -19.76
C PRO A 174 -6.85 -4.28 -18.59
N MET A 175 -5.77 -3.58 -18.26
CA MET A 175 -4.99 -3.90 -17.05
C MET A 175 -5.88 -3.79 -15.81
N ASN A 176 -5.61 -4.64 -14.81
CA ASN A 176 -6.28 -4.66 -13.50
C ASN A 176 -7.80 -4.97 -13.52
N LEU A 177 -8.40 -5.30 -14.67
CA LEU A 177 -9.81 -5.70 -14.71
C LEU A 177 -10.09 -6.91 -13.80
N ASN A 178 -9.15 -7.86 -13.75
CA ASN A 178 -9.21 -9.02 -12.88
C ASN A 178 -9.25 -8.65 -11.39
N VAL A 179 -8.65 -7.54 -10.98
CA VAL A 179 -8.68 -7.09 -9.57
C VAL A 179 -10.09 -6.64 -9.20
N LEU A 180 -10.78 -5.89 -10.09
CA LEU A 180 -12.17 -5.52 -9.85
C LEU A 180 -13.11 -6.73 -9.88
N ASP A 181 -12.85 -7.71 -10.75
CA ASP A 181 -13.56 -8.99 -10.76
C ASP A 181 -13.40 -9.72 -9.41
N HIS A 182 -12.18 -9.76 -8.87
CA HIS A 182 -11.93 -10.33 -7.55
C HIS A 182 -12.66 -9.57 -6.45
N MET A 183 -12.60 -8.23 -6.45
CA MET A 183 -13.32 -7.39 -5.47
C MET A 183 -14.83 -7.61 -5.49
N LEU A 184 -15.43 -7.84 -6.67
CA LEU A 184 -16.84 -8.19 -6.81
C LEU A 184 -17.17 -9.58 -6.28
N ALA A 185 -16.30 -10.56 -6.54
CA ALA A 185 -16.45 -11.93 -6.06
C ALA A 185 -16.22 -12.04 -4.54
N CYS A 186 -15.33 -11.21 -4.01
CA CYS A 186 -14.88 -11.14 -2.63
C CYS A 186 -15.51 -10.00 -1.85
N PHE A 187 -16.67 -9.53 -2.30
CA PHE A 187 -17.27 -8.33 -1.76
C PHE A 187 -17.51 -8.46 -0.23
N GLY A 188 -17.10 -7.45 0.52
CA GLY A 188 -17.15 -7.44 1.99
C GLY A 188 -15.97 -8.09 2.71
N ARG A 189 -15.00 -8.68 1.99
CA ARG A 189 -13.71 -9.12 2.56
C ARG A 189 -12.77 -7.94 2.80
N SER A 190 -11.65 -8.19 3.46
CA SER A 190 -10.58 -7.18 3.56
C SER A 190 -10.03 -6.83 2.17
N TYR A 191 -9.44 -5.65 2.04
CA TYR A 191 -8.83 -5.21 0.77
C TYR A 191 -7.80 -6.22 0.25
N ASP A 192 -6.91 -6.74 1.11
CA ASP A 192 -5.89 -7.73 0.73
C ASP A 192 -6.52 -9.04 0.20
N GLU A 193 -7.48 -9.61 0.95
CA GLU A 193 -8.15 -10.85 0.52
C GLU A 193 -8.88 -10.66 -0.81
N ALA A 194 -9.56 -9.52 -0.98
CA ALA A 194 -10.27 -9.21 -2.21
C ALA A 194 -9.33 -8.95 -3.38
N TYR A 195 -8.21 -8.26 -3.16
CA TYR A 195 -7.19 -8.01 -4.18
C TYR A 195 -6.60 -9.31 -4.74
N GLU A 196 -6.34 -10.28 -3.85
CA GLU A 196 -5.76 -11.58 -4.19
C GLU A 196 -6.76 -12.63 -4.70
N GLY A 197 -8.06 -12.32 -4.74
CA GLY A 197 -9.09 -13.23 -5.24
C GLY A 197 -9.61 -14.24 -4.22
N CYS A 198 -9.80 -13.83 -2.96
CA CYS A 198 -10.35 -14.64 -1.87
C CYS A 198 -9.54 -15.92 -1.57
N LYS A 199 -8.24 -15.92 -1.88
CA LYS A 199 -7.40 -17.06 -1.49
C LYS A 199 -7.44 -17.19 0.02
N LYS A 200 -7.91 -18.35 0.49
CA LYS A 200 -7.87 -18.69 1.92
C LYS A 200 -6.39 -18.75 2.31
N LYS A 201 -6.01 -17.97 3.32
CA LYS A 201 -4.75 -18.17 4.06
C LYS A 201 -4.80 -19.50 4.79
#